data_AF-A0A7V5EYB8-F1
#
_entry.id   AF-A0A7V5EYB8-F1
#
_cell.length_a   1.000
_cell.length_b   1.000
_cell.length_c   1.000
_cell.angle_alpha   90.00
_cell.angle_beta   90.00
_cell.angle_gamma   90.00
#
_symmetry.space_group_name_H-M   'P 1'
#
loop_
_entity.id
_entity.type
_entity.pdbx_description
1 polymer ?
#
loop_
_entity_poly.entity_id
_entity_poly.type
_entity_poly.pdbx_seq_one_letter_code
_entity_poly.pdbx_strand_id
1 'polypeptide(L)' 'MDSVVVTVETGRRRGVFDLTDDVAAFVADKGDGLVNVFAAHATCGIALVELGAGSDLDLMDRIDAILPR' A
#
# COMPACT_ATOMS: atom_id res chain seq x y z
N MET A 1 -19.42 11.65 -0.71
CA MET A 1 -18.06 11.20 -1.07
C MET A 1 -17.28 11.25 0.22
N ASP A 2 -16.94 10.08 0.74
CA ASP A 2 -16.32 9.95 2.05
C ASP A 2 -14.83 9.70 1.87
N SER A 3 -14.02 10.19 2.80
CA SER A 3 -12.58 9.93 2.84
C SER A 3 -12.11 9.79 4.28
N VAL A 4 -11.06 8.99 4.45
CA VAL A 4 -10.34 8.83 5.71
C VAL A 4 -8.85 8.91 5.44
N VAL A 5 -8.09 9.27 6.47
CA VAL A 5 -6.62 9.22 6.43
C VAL A 5 -6.18 8.08 7.34
N VAL A 6 -5.42 7.14 6.76
CA VAL A 6 -4.80 6.04 7.50
C VAL A 6 -3.32 6.38 7.71
N THR A 7 -2.86 6.30 8.97
CA THR A 7 -1.44 6.45 9.30
C THR A 7 -0.76 5.09 9.26
N VAL A 8 0.28 4.97 8.44
CA VAL A 8 1.06 3.74 8.31
C VAL A 8 2.42 3.95 8.97
N GLU A 9 2.68 3.25 10.07
CA GLU A 9 3.98 3.31 10.74
C GLU A 9 5.00 2.40 10.04
N THR A 10 5.94 3.02 9.32
CA THR A 10 6.93 2.27 8.51
C THR A 10 8.27 2.03 9.23
N GLY A 11 8.48 2.66 10.39
CA GLY A 11 9.74 2.59 11.13
C GLY A 11 10.92 3.22 10.38
N ARG A 12 12.09 2.59 10.45
CA ARG A 12 13.35 3.10 9.83
C ARG A 12 13.77 2.35 8.56
N ARG A 13 12.98 1.39 8.09
CA ARG A 13 13.33 0.53 6.96
C ARG A 13 12.28 0.66 5.86
N ARG A 14 12.74 0.54 4.61
CA ARG A 14 11.87 0.39 3.44
C ARG A 14 11.20 -0.98 3.50
N GLY A 15 10.00 -1.10 2.95
CA GLY A 15 9.27 -2.36 2.92
C GLY A 15 7.87 -2.20 2.36
N VAL A 16 7.16 -3.32 2.29
CA VAL A 16 5.75 -3.39 1.91
C VAL A 16 4.92 -3.46 3.20
N PHE A 17 3.82 -2.72 3.22
CA PHE A 17 2.88 -2.67 4.35
C PHE A 17 1.49 -2.98 3.80
N ASP A 18 0.84 -3.97 4.39
CA ASP A 18 -0.48 -4.41 3.97
C ASP A 18 -1.55 -3.42 4.44
N LEU A 19 -2.38 -2.94 3.51
CA LEU A 19 -3.50 -2.02 3.74
C LEU A 19 -4.85 -2.68 3.43
N THR A 20 -4.87 -3.99 3.17
CA THR A 20 -6.07 -4.71 2.73
C THR A 20 -7.19 -4.60 3.75
N ASP A 21 -6.88 -4.78 5.03
CA ASP A 21 -7.86 -4.71 6.12
C ASP A 21 -8.40 -3.29 6.32
N ASP A 22 -7.55 -2.26 6.23
CA ASP A 22 -7.97 -0.85 6.31
C ASP A 22 -8.94 -0.48 5.18
N VAL A 23 -8.63 -0.90 3.95
CA VAL A 23 -9.47 -0.63 2.77
C VAL A 23 -10.78 -1.42 2.85
N ALA A 24 -10.73 -2.69 3.27
CA ALA A 24 -11.92 -3.52 3.48
C ALA A 24 -12.85 -2.91 4.53
N ALA A 25 -12.31 -2.45 5.65
CA ALA A 25 -13.07 -1.77 6.70
C ALA A 25 -13.70 -0.47 6.18
N PHE A 26 -13.00 0.30 5.37
CA PHE A 26 -13.54 1.54 4.79
C PHE A 26 -14.74 1.27 3.87
N VAL A 27 -14.72 0.21 3.06
CA VAL A 27 -15.77 -0.06 2.06
C VAL A 27 -16.93 -0.91 2.56
N ALA A 28 -16.83 -1.54 3.74
CA ALA A 28 -17.76 -2.57 4.23
C ALA A 28 -19.26 -2.22 4.10
N ASP A 29 -19.64 -0.96 4.35
CA ASP A 29 -21.04 -0.50 4.35
C ASP A 29 -21.38 0.44 3.17
N LYS A 30 -20.55 0.48 2.12
CA LYS A 30 -20.68 1.49 1.04
C LYS A 30 -21.40 1.01 -0.23
N GLY A 31 -21.71 -0.28 -0.35
CA GLY A 31 -22.37 -0.86 -1.53
C GLY A 31 -21.48 -0.86 -2.78
N ASP A 32 -22.08 -0.88 -3.97
CA ASP A 32 -21.36 -0.91 -5.25
C ASP A 32 -20.71 0.43 -5.59
N GLY A 33 -19.46 0.41 -6.05
CA GLY A 33 -18.77 1.62 -6.46
C GLY A 33 -17.28 1.42 -6.72
N LEU A 34 -16.55 2.53 -6.59
CA LEU A 34 -15.10 2.57 -6.74
C LEU A 34 -14.45 3.08 -5.45
N VAL A 35 -13.34 2.47 -5.06
CA VAL A 35 -12.46 2.95 -4.00
C VAL A 35 -11.18 3.51 -4.62
N ASN A 36 -10.76 4.69 -4.16
CA ASN A 36 -9.48 5.27 -4.51
C ASN A 36 -8.55 5.21 -3.30
N VAL A 37 -7.37 4.65 -3.49
CA VAL A 37 -6.29 4.63 -2.49
C VAL A 37 -5.17 5.51 -3.00
N PHE A 38 -4.77 6.48 -2.19
CA PHE A 38 -3.82 7.52 -2.58
C PHE A 38 -2.71 7.66 -1.54
N ALA A 39 -1.46 7.62 -2.00
CA ALA A 39 -0.30 7.93 -1.19
C ALA A 39 -0.02 9.44 -1.21
N ALA A 40 -0.24 10.12 -0.09
CA ALA A 40 -0.03 11.57 0.04
C ALA A 40 1.45 12.00 0.19
N HIS A 41 2.39 11.14 -0.20
CA HIS A 41 3.83 11.38 -0.11
C HIS A 41 4.50 11.06 -1.43
N ALA A 42 5.53 11.84 -1.79
CA ALA A 42 6.31 11.63 -3.01
C ALA A 42 7.30 10.45 -2.91
N THR A 43 7.48 9.87 -1.72
CA THR A 43 8.50 8.84 -1.43
C THR A 43 7.90 7.48 -1.07
N CYS A 44 6.59 7.30 -1.23
CA CYS A 44 5.94 5.99 -1.15
C CYS A 44 4.95 5.84 -2.31
N GLY A 45 4.49 4.61 -2.53
CA GLY A 45 3.53 4.29 -3.58
C GLY A 45 2.52 3.26 -3.08
N ILE A 46 1.45 3.09 -3.86
CA ILE A 46 0.46 2.03 -3.67
C ILE A 46 0.70 0.98 -4.74
N ALA A 47 0.68 -0.29 -4.35
CA ALA A 47 0.79 -1.42 -5.26
C ALA A 47 -0.23 -2.49 -4.89
N LEU A 48 -0.74 -3.21 -5.89
CA LEU A 48 -1.55 -4.41 -5.70
C LEU A 48 -0.65 -5.61 -6.00
N VAL A 49 -0.36 -6.41 -4.98
CA VAL A 49 0.61 -7.50 -5.04
C VAL A 49 0.14 -8.65 -4.16
N GLU A 50 0.62 -9.85 -4.45
CA GLU A 50 0.44 -10.99 -3.56
C GLU A 50 1.42 -10.90 -2.38
N LEU A 51 0.93 -11.17 -1.17
CA LEU A 51 1.71 -11.14 0.07
C LEU A 51 1.96 -12.56 0.59
N GLY A 52 3.07 -12.75 1.31
CA GLY A 52 3.35 -14.00 2.04
C GLY A 52 4.02 -15.12 1.24
N ALA A 53 4.21 -14.95 -0.08
CA ALA A 53 4.97 -15.88 -0.92
C ALA A 53 6.47 -15.51 -1.06
N GLY A 54 6.91 -14.40 -0.46
CA GLY A 54 8.23 -13.78 -0.68
C GLY A 54 8.25 -12.75 -1.81
N SER A 55 7.17 -12.65 -2.59
CA SER A 55 7.01 -11.70 -3.69
C SER A 55 7.16 -10.22 -3.28
N ASP A 56 6.85 -9.89 -2.03
CA ASP A 56 7.01 -8.57 -1.45
C ASP A 56 8.48 -8.17 -1.30
N LEU A 57 9.35 -9.12 -0.94
CA LEU A 57 10.79 -8.91 -0.88
C LEU A 57 11.37 -8.78 -2.29
N ASP A 58 10.98 -9.68 -3.21
CA ASP A 58 11.41 -9.64 -4.60
C ASP A 58 11.02 -8.31 -5.28
N LEU A 59 9.84 -7.77 -4.96
CA LEU A 59 9.41 -6.46 -5.45
C LEU A 59 10.35 -5.35 -4.98
N MET A 60 10.69 -5.32 -3.69
CA MET A 60 11.58 -4.31 -3.13
C MET A 60 12.98 -4.40 -3.75
N ASP A 61 13.51 -5.61 -3.90
CA ASP A 61 14.79 -5.85 -4.56
C ASP A 61 14.76 -5.38 -6.02
N ARG A 62 13.64 -5.58 -6.73
CA ARG A 62 13.49 -5.13 -8.11
C ARG A 62 13.41 -3.61 -8.23
N ILE A 63 12.73 -2.95 -7.29
CA ILE A 63 12.67 -1.49 -7.23
C ILE A 63 14.08 -0.93 -7.00
N ASP A 64 14.83 -1.48 -6.04
CA ASP A 64 16.19 -1.05 -5.73
C ASP A 64 17.17 -1.30 -6.90
N ALA A 65 16.95 -2.35 -7.71
CA ALA A 65 17.75 -2.61 -8.91
C ALA A 65 17.52 -1.60 -10.04
N ILE A 66 16.32 -1.01 -10.13
CA ILE A 66 15.93 -0.09 -11.21
C ILE A 66 16.16 1.37 -10.80
N LEU A 67 15.99 1.69 -9.52
CA LEU A 67 16.14 3.02 -8.96
C LEU A 67 17.43 3.09 -8.14
N PRO A 68 18.56 3.51 -8.75
CA PRO A 68 19.78 3.73 -7.99
C PRO A 68 19.55 4.77 -6.89
N ARG A 69 20.20 4.54 -5.75
CA ARG A 69 20.02 5.35 -4.53
C ARG A 69 20.50 6.78 -4.65
#